data_AF-A0A3P6SR30-F1
#
_entry.id   AF-A0A3P6SR30-F1
#
_cell.length_a   1.000
_cell.length_b   1.000
_cell.length_c   1.000
_cell.angle_alpha   90.00
_cell.angle_beta   90.00
_cell.angle_gamma   90.00
#
_symmetry.space_group_name_H-M   'P 1'
#
loop_
_entity.id
_entity.type
_entity.pdbx_description
1 polymer ?
#
loop_
_entity_poly.entity_id
_entity_poly.type
_entity_poly.pdbx_seq_one_letter_code
_entity_poly.pdbx_strand_id
1 'polypeptide(L)'
;MVVLTSFIADGNYQVTIMTKAKLSYNGTVEWAPPAIYKSMCQIDVEFFPFDRQQCEMKFGSWTYGGLEVDLIHKDEHLQEEMIEIVEGVDGPMEESVWIVDEGNFLF
;
A
#
# COMPACT_ATOMS: atom_id res chain seq x y z
N MET A 1 11.12 1.74 -3.21
CA MET A 1 10.70 1.93 -1.80
C MET A 1 9.18 1.98 -1.81
N VAL A 2 8.52 1.11 -1.04
CA VAL A 2 7.05 1.09 -0.95
C VAL A 2 6.62 2.14 0.08
N VAL A 3 5.67 2.98 -0.29
CA VAL A 3 5.15 4.10 0.53
C VAL A 3 3.63 4.09 0.51
N LEU A 4 3.00 4.66 1.54
CA LEU A 4 1.57 4.93 1.55
C LEU A 4 1.26 6.06 0.55
N THR A 5 0.41 5.77 -0.44
CA THR A 5 0.03 6.70 -1.51
C THR A 5 -1.39 7.24 -1.37
N SER A 6 -2.29 6.57 -0.63
CA SER A 6 -3.63 7.12 -0.34
C SER A 6 -3.56 8.30 0.63
N PHE A 7 -4.54 9.21 0.56
CA PHE A 7 -4.63 10.49 1.29
C PHE A 7 -3.96 10.46 2.67
N ILE A 8 -2.78 11.08 2.79
CA ILE A 8 -1.95 11.01 3.99
C ILE A 8 -2.46 12.04 5.00
N ALA A 9 -2.76 11.62 6.23
CA ALA A 9 -3.28 12.51 7.26
C ALA A 9 -2.23 13.47 7.85
N ASP A 10 -0.96 13.06 7.86
CA ASP A 10 0.13 13.70 8.63
C ASP A 10 1.29 14.21 7.74
N GLY A 11 1.17 14.12 6.41
CA GLY A 11 2.22 14.52 5.45
C GLY A 11 3.50 13.67 5.45
N ASN A 12 3.64 12.71 6.37
CA ASN A 12 4.78 11.79 6.44
C ASN A 12 4.46 10.46 5.73
N TYR A 13 5.03 10.26 4.54
CA TYR A 13 4.88 9.04 3.73
C TYR A 13 6.00 8.02 3.91
N GLN A 14 7.09 8.40 4.58
CA GLN A 14 8.29 7.58 4.72
C GLN A 14 8.28 6.80 6.03
N VAL A 15 8.89 5.62 6.00
CA VAL A 15 9.18 4.85 7.20
C VAL A 15 10.13 5.65 8.10
N THR A 16 9.66 6.05 9.28
CA THR A 16 10.36 6.96 10.20
C THR A 16 11.57 6.33 10.89
N ILE A 17 11.73 5.01 10.79
CA ILE A 17 12.83 4.25 11.42
C ILE A 17 13.57 3.45 10.36
N MET A 18 14.79 3.89 10.01
CA MET A 18 15.67 3.13 9.13
C MET A 18 16.25 1.92 9.86
N THR A 19 15.88 0.72 9.43
CA THR A 19 16.43 -0.56 9.92
C THR A 19 17.30 -1.23 8.88
N LYS A 20 18.14 -2.16 9.31
CA LYS A 20 18.97 -2.98 8.41
C LYS A 20 18.10 -4.01 7.69
N ALA A 21 18.40 -4.26 6.41
CA ALA A 21 17.84 -5.38 5.67
C ALA A 21 18.62 -6.67 5.94
N LYS A 22 17.94 -7.81 5.81
CA LYS A 22 18.52 -9.15 5.93
C LYS A 22 18.81 -9.71 4.54
N LEU A 23 20.05 -10.08 4.30
CA LEU A 23 20.50 -10.69 3.03
C LEU A 23 20.65 -12.20 3.19
N SER A 24 20.05 -12.94 2.29
CA SER A 24 20.19 -14.40 2.18
C SER A 24 21.25 -14.77 1.14
N TYR A 25 21.85 -15.96 1.26
CA TYR A 25 22.95 -16.41 0.38
C TYR A 25 22.56 -16.53 -1.10
N ASN A 26 21.26 -16.69 -1.38
CA ASN A 26 20.68 -16.77 -2.72
C ASN A 26 20.42 -15.39 -3.35
N GLY A 27 20.79 -14.30 -2.67
CA GLY A 27 20.54 -12.93 -3.14
C GLY A 27 19.18 -12.35 -2.74
N THR A 28 18.34 -13.09 -2.02
CA THR A 28 17.06 -12.57 -1.51
C THR A 28 17.31 -11.55 -0.39
N VAL A 29 16.71 -10.37 -0.52
CA VAL A 29 16.75 -9.30 0.49
C VAL A 29 15.38 -9.18 1.14
N GLU A 30 15.35 -9.27 2.47
CA GLU A 30 14.15 -9.09 3.29
C GLU A 30 14.30 -7.79 4.10
N TRP A 31 13.34 -6.88 3.99
CA TRP A 31 13.38 -5.58 4.68
C TRP A 31 12.00 -5.20 5.23
N ALA A 32 11.83 -5.42 6.54
CA ALA A 32 10.61 -5.18 7.28
C ALA A 32 10.84 -4.11 8.36
N PRO A 33 10.92 -2.81 8.00
CA PRO A 33 11.08 -1.76 8.98
C PRO A 33 9.76 -1.51 9.74
N PRO A 34 9.80 -1.20 11.05
CA PRO A 34 8.60 -0.81 11.77
C PRO A 34 8.11 0.55 11.25
N ALA A 35 6.84 0.64 10.89
CA ALA A 35 6.23 1.85 10.35
C ALA A 35 4.88 2.13 11.01
N ILE A 36 4.56 3.41 11.19
CA ILE A 36 3.24 3.90 11.59
C ILE A 36 2.68 4.68 10.41
N TYR A 37 1.71 4.09 9.72
CA TYR A 37 1.01 4.74 8.61
C TYR A 37 -0.26 5.41 9.11
N LYS A 38 -0.48 6.66 8.68
CA LYS A 38 -1.67 7.44 9.01
C LYS A 38 -2.36 7.88 7.73
N SER A 39 -3.39 7.14 7.32
CA SER A 39 -4.27 7.52 6.21
C SER A 39 -5.43 8.39 6.72
N MET A 40 -5.96 9.23 5.83
CA MET A 40 -7.27 9.84 5.98
C MET A 40 -8.32 8.87 5.46
N CYS A 41 -9.36 8.65 6.26
CA CYS A 41 -10.51 7.83 5.93
C CYS A 41 -11.78 8.65 6.13
N GLN A 42 -12.71 8.60 5.17
CA GLN A 42 -14.00 9.24 5.30
C GLN A 42 -14.89 8.41 6.22
N ILE A 43 -15.44 9.06 7.25
CA ILE A 43 -16.29 8.41 8.24
C ILE A 43 -17.74 8.73 7.94
N ASP A 44 -18.57 7.69 7.84
CA ASP A 44 -20.03 7.82 7.74
C ASP A 44 -20.67 7.64 9.11
N VAL A 45 -21.38 8.67 9.59
CA VAL A 45 -21.98 8.71 10.92
C VAL A 45 -23.50 8.49 10.91
N GLU A 46 -24.06 8.00 9.80
CA GLU A 46 -25.52 7.78 9.65
C GLU A 46 -26.10 6.87 10.76
N PHE A 47 -25.37 5.82 11.17
CA PHE A 47 -25.85 4.79 12.10
C PHE A 47 -25.14 4.76 13.45
N PHE A 48 -24.50 5.86 13.86
CA PHE A 48 -23.78 5.91 15.13
C PHE A 48 -24.65 5.47 16.32
N PRO A 49 -24.19 4.58 17.23
CA PRO A 49 -22.83 4.02 17.37
C PRO A 49 -22.63 2.62 16.73
N PHE A 50 -23.52 2.19 15.82
CA PHE A 50 -23.47 0.89 15.14
C PHE A 50 -23.06 1.00 13.66
N ASP A 51 -22.42 2.11 13.33
CA ASP A 51 -21.84 2.38 12.03
C ASP A 51 -20.69 1.41 11.69
N ARG A 52 -20.57 1.10 10.40
CA ARG A 52 -19.46 0.32 9.85
C ARG A 52 -18.59 1.24 9.04
N GLN A 53 -17.28 1.21 9.29
CA GLN A 53 -16.30 2.03 8.58
C GLN A 53 -15.45 1.16 7.67
N GLN A 54 -15.22 1.62 6.44
CA GLN A 54 -14.31 1.02 5.47
C GLN A 54 -13.18 2.02 5.20
N CYS A 55 -11.97 1.68 5.62
CA CYS A 55 -10.81 2.54 5.51
C CYS A 55 -9.73 1.86 4.66
N GLU A 56 -9.43 2.48 3.53
CA GLU A 56 -8.51 1.93 2.54
C GLU A 56 -7.11 2.53 2.69
N MET A 57 -6.09 1.67 2.57
CA MET A 57 -4.69 2.06 2.51
C MET A 57 -4.13 1.61 1.18
N LYS A 58 -3.68 2.56 0.36
CA LYS A 58 -3.01 2.25 -0.92
C LYS A 58 -1.51 2.37 -0.73
N PHE A 59 -0.78 1.34 -1.15
CA PHE A 59 0.67 1.31 -1.14
C PHE A 59 1.18 1.30 -2.57
N GLY A 60 2.27 2.01 -2.81
CA GLY A 60 2.89 2.08 -4.14
C GLY A 60 4.38 2.35 -4.04
N SER A 61 5.08 2.13 -5.15
CA SER A 61 6.48 2.51 -5.25
C SER A 61 6.59 4.02 -5.48
N TRP A 62 7.39 4.70 -4.67
CA TRP A 62 7.60 6.14 -4.84
C TRP A 62 8.41 6.49 -6.10
N THR A 63 9.34 5.62 -6.49
CA THR A 63 10.39 5.94 -7.46
C THR A 63 10.34 5.14 -8.75
N TYR A 64 9.54 4.07 -8.79
CA TYR A 64 9.49 3.13 -9.91
C TYR A 64 8.05 2.90 -10.32
N GLY A 65 7.80 2.87 -11.64
CA GLY A 65 6.49 2.50 -12.19
C GLY A 65 6.30 0.99 -12.31
N GLY A 66 5.08 0.57 -12.68
CA GLY A 66 4.72 -0.86 -12.82
C GLY A 66 5.52 -1.65 -13.87
N LEU A 67 6.18 -0.97 -14.82
CA LEU A 67 7.08 -1.62 -15.79
C LEU A 67 8.49 -1.90 -15.24
N GLU A 68 8.83 -1.30 -14.10
CA GLU A 68 10.17 -1.38 -13.51
C GLU A 68 10.19 -2.24 -12.24
N VAL A 69 9.12 -2.16 -11.44
CA VAL A 69 8.97 -2.91 -10.19
C VAL A 69 7.56 -3.45 -10.09
N ASP A 70 7.46 -4.75 -9.84
CA ASP A 70 6.21 -5.42 -9.52
C ASP A 70 6.02 -5.51 -8.00
N LEU A 71 4.82 -5.16 -7.53
CA LEU A 71 4.45 -5.18 -6.12
C LEU A 71 3.45 -6.31 -5.90
N ILE A 72 3.91 -7.37 -5.25
CA ILE A 72 3.12 -8.58 -4.99
C ILE A 72 2.87 -8.68 -3.50
N HIS A 73 1.63 -8.95 -3.10
CA HIS A 73 1.31 -9.21 -1.70
C HIS A 73 1.97 -10.50 -1.22
N LYS A 74 2.44 -10.51 0.02
CA LYS A 74 3.14 -11.67 0.60
C LYS A 74 2.27 -12.94 0.62
N ASP A 75 0.99 -12.76 0.87
CA ASP A 75 -0.03 -13.81 0.75
C ASP A 75 -0.80 -13.63 -0.55
N GLU A 76 -0.19 -14.05 -1.66
CA GLU A 76 -0.72 -13.92 -3.03
C GLU A 76 -2.10 -14.60 -3.19
N HIS A 77 -2.38 -15.65 -2.40
CA HIS A 77 -3.65 -16.37 -2.46
C HIS A 77 -4.85 -15.62 -1.85
N LEU A 78 -4.62 -14.51 -1.15
CA LEU A 78 -5.66 -13.72 -0.47
C LEU A 78 -5.99 -12.43 -1.21
N GLN A 79 -5.35 -12.17 -2.35
CA GLN A 79 -5.56 -10.92 -3.09
C GLN A 79 -6.64 -11.06 -4.15
N GLU A 80 -7.45 -10.03 -4.30
CA GLU A 80 -8.36 -9.85 -5.44
C GLU A 80 -7.78 -8.79 -6.39
N GLU A 81 -7.80 -9.07 -7.69
CA GLU A 81 -7.31 -8.13 -8.71
C GLU A 81 -8.42 -7.20 -9.18
N MET A 82 -8.13 -5.91 -9.22
CA MET A 82 -9.01 -4.88 -9.76
C MET A 82 -8.24 -3.97 -10.72
N ILE A 83 -8.91 -3.47 -11.75
CA ILE A 83 -8.34 -2.48 -12.67
C ILE A 83 -8.84 -1.10 -12.23
N GLU A 84 -7.91 -0.21 -11.88
CA GLU A 84 -8.19 1.20 -11.66
C GLU A 84 -7.74 2.03 -12.87
N ILE A 85 -8.54 3.04 -13.23
CA ILE A 85 -8.17 4.01 -14.25
C ILE A 85 -7.53 5.19 -13.55
N VAL A 86 -6.23 5.39 -13.77
CA VAL A 86 -5.44 6.45 -13.13
C VAL A 86 -5.08 7.52 -14.16
N GLU A 87 -5.26 8.79 -13.80
CA GLU A 87 -4.88 9.93 -14.63
C GLU A 87 -3.34 10.04 -14.70
N GLY A 88 -2.77 9.62 -15.83
CA GLY A 88 -1.35 9.72 -16.14
C GLY A 88 -0.97 11.03 -16.82
N VAL A 89 0.34 11.24 -16.99
CA VAL A 89 0.90 12.40 -17.71
C VAL A 89 0.48 12.41 -19.19
N ASP A 90 0.35 11.23 -19.80
CA ASP A 90 -0.01 11.03 -21.20
C ASP A 90 -1.50 10.69 -21.41
N GLY A 91 -2.31 10.79 -20.35
CA GLY A 91 -3.73 10.42 -20.34
C GLY A 91 -4.06 9.29 -19.36
N PRO A 92 -5.33 8.86 -19.32
CA PRO A 92 -5.77 7.81 -18.42
C PRO A 92 -5.10 6.48 -18.77
N MET A 93 -4.54 5.81 -17.76
CA MET A 93 -3.92 4.49 -17.87
C MET A 93 -4.67 3.49 -16.98
N GLU A 94 -4.71 2.23 -17.41
CA GLU A 94 -5.21 1.13 -16.59
C GLU A 94 -4.08 0.61 -15.71
N GLU A 95 -4.29 0.64 -14.39
CA GLU A 95 -3.37 0.10 -13.40
C GLU A 95 -4.03 -1.10 -12.69
N SER A 96 -3.30 -2.21 -12.59
CA SER A 96 -3.72 -3.38 -11.83
C SER A 96 -3.47 -3.13 -10.34
N VAL A 97 -4.52 -3.14 -9.55
CA VAL A 97 -4.51 -2.93 -8.10
C VAL A 97 -4.92 -4.22 -7.40
N TRP A 98 -4.15 -4.63 -6.40
CA TRP A 98 -4.41 -5.81 -5.59
C TRP A 98 -5.08 -5.41 -4.28
N ILE A 99 -6.27 -5.93 -4.03
CA ILE A 99 -7.06 -5.66 -2.82
C ILE A 99 -6.93 -6.84 -1.85
N VAL A 100 -6.71 -6.52 -0.57
CA VAL A 100 -6.64 -7.50 0.52
C VAL A 100 -7.50 -7.00 1.68
N ASP A 101 -8.60 -7.69 1.96
CA ASP A 101 -9.57 -7.29 2.99
C ASP A 101 -9.11 -7.63 4.42
N GLU A 102 -8.33 -8.69 4.59
CA GLU A 102 -7.80 -9.15 5.89
C GLU A 102 -6.30 -9.51 5.77
N GLY A 103 -5.43 -8.51 5.88
CA GLY A 103 -3.98 -8.66 5.68
C GLY A 103 -3.14 -8.36 6.93
N ASN A 104 -2.17 -9.23 7.23
CA ASN A 104 -1.01 -8.84 8.04
C ASN A 104 -0.05 -8.04 7.15
N PHE A 105 0.03 -6.72 7.34
CA PHE A 105 0.92 -5.83 6.58
C PHE A 105 2.41 -5.95 6.98
N LEU A 106 2.94 -7.17 7.03
CA LEU A 106 4.36 -7.45 7.21
C LEU A 106 5.03 -7.53 5.83
N PHE A 107 5.48 -6.38 5.33
CA PHE A 107 6.37 -6.28 4.16
C PHE A 107 7.65 -7.10 4.38
#